data_AF-A0A3Q3MZR5-F1
#
_entry.id   AF-A0A3Q3MZR5-F1
#
_cell.length_a   1.000
_cell.length_b   1.000
_cell.length_c   1.000
_cell.angle_alpha   90.00
_cell.angle_beta   90.00
_cell.angle_gamma   90.00
#
_symmetry.space_group_name_H-M   'P 1'
#
loop_
_entity.id
_entity.type
_entity.pdbx_description
1 polymer ?
#
loop_
_entity_poly.entity_id
_entity_poly.type
_entity_poly.pdbx_seq_one_letter_code
_entity_poly.pdbx_strand_id
1 'polypeptide(L)'
;MTAEDPASSSTMSNNVAPSKPSTHSGASHHGQVNIPEGVAGAPNEAALVALMERTGYSMVQENGQRKYGPPPGWNGPSPPRGCEIFVGKIPRDVYEDELVPVFESVGRIYEMRLMMDFDGKNRGYAFVMYTEKHEAKRAVRELNNYEVRPGRLLGVCSSVDNCRLFIGGIPKTKKREEILEEVSKVTEGVLDVIVYASAADKMKNRGFAFVEYESHRAAAMARRKLMPGRIQLWGHQIAVDWAEPEIDVDEDVMETVKILYVRNLMMETSEEMIRQVFSQWNPGCVERVKKIRDYAFVHFTSREDAVLAMDHLNGTEVEGSCIEVTLAKPVDKEQYSRQKASKGGVSATPEATQQNYVYQCDPYTLAYYGYPYNTLIGPNREYFVKGPKTHPLSSHYIVF
;
A
#
# COMPACT_ATOMS: atom_id res chain seq x y z
N MET A 1 -27.41 -1.05 -57.53
CA MET A 1 -28.16 -1.75 -58.60
C MET A 1 -28.73 -3.02 -58.01
N THR A 2 -29.93 -3.45 -58.44
CA THR A 2 -30.62 -4.72 -58.10
C THR A 2 -30.73 -5.06 -56.60
N ALA A 3 -31.88 -4.92 -55.94
CA ALA A 3 -33.09 -5.79 -56.00
C ALA A 3 -32.88 -7.13 -55.25
N GLU A 4 -33.86 -7.79 -54.64
CA GLU A 4 -35.34 -7.72 -54.76
C GLU A 4 -36.07 -7.72 -53.38
N ASP A 5 -37.36 -7.40 -53.41
CA ASP A 5 -38.39 -7.59 -52.37
C ASP A 5 -39.42 -8.58 -52.97
N PRO A 6 -40.17 -9.45 -52.23
CA PRO A 6 -41.47 -8.99 -51.72
C PRO A 6 -42.15 -9.79 -50.55
N ALA A 7 -43.10 -9.14 -49.85
CA ALA A 7 -44.46 -9.61 -49.46
C ALA A 7 -44.67 -10.91 -48.61
N SER A 8 -45.77 -11.15 -47.88
CA SER A 8 -46.92 -10.35 -47.37
C SER A 8 -47.63 -11.17 -46.27
N SER A 9 -48.27 -10.58 -45.24
CA SER A 9 -49.72 -10.29 -45.14
C SER A 9 -49.99 -9.79 -43.70
N SER A 10 -50.74 -8.72 -43.36
CA SER A 10 -52.17 -8.38 -43.55
C SER A 10 -53.15 -9.32 -42.80
N THR A 11 -54.10 -8.91 -41.95
CA THR A 11 -54.68 -7.55 -41.69
C THR A 11 -55.43 -7.44 -40.33
N MET A 12 -55.60 -6.22 -39.81
CA MET A 12 -56.74 -5.59 -39.05
C MET A 12 -57.94 -6.46 -38.55
N SER A 13 -58.69 -6.21 -37.45
CA SER A 13 -58.71 -5.23 -36.31
C SER A 13 -59.69 -5.80 -35.21
N ASN A 14 -60.43 -5.14 -34.27
CA ASN A 14 -60.83 -3.73 -34.03
C ASN A 14 -61.43 -3.47 -32.60
N ASN A 15 -61.58 -2.18 -32.23
CA ASN A 15 -62.38 -1.49 -31.17
C ASN A 15 -63.28 -2.22 -30.14
N VAL A 16 -63.30 -1.70 -28.88
CA VAL A 16 -64.43 -0.97 -28.20
C VAL A 16 -63.98 -0.44 -26.81
N ALA A 17 -64.70 0.51 -26.20
CA ALA A 17 -64.29 1.31 -25.01
C ALA A 17 -65.23 1.12 -23.76
N PRO A 18 -65.42 2.08 -22.83
CA PRO A 18 -64.61 2.19 -21.58
C PRO A 18 -65.44 2.19 -20.27
N SER A 19 -64.76 2.17 -19.11
CA SER A 19 -65.39 2.42 -17.78
C SER A 19 -64.46 3.11 -16.76
N LYS A 20 -65.08 3.69 -15.71
CA LYS A 20 -64.51 4.38 -14.53
C LYS A 20 -65.42 4.08 -13.32
N PRO A 21 -65.07 4.46 -12.08
CA PRO A 21 -63.82 4.22 -11.35
C PRO A 21 -64.11 3.57 -9.97
N SER A 22 -63.09 3.27 -9.16
CA SER A 22 -63.26 3.01 -7.72
C SER A 22 -62.11 3.60 -6.90
N THR A 23 -62.41 4.04 -5.68
CA THR A 23 -61.51 4.85 -4.84
C THR A 23 -61.08 4.12 -3.56
N HIS A 24 -59.78 4.20 -3.28
CA HIS A 24 -59.11 4.07 -1.97
C HIS A 24 -59.78 3.25 -0.84
N SER A 25 -59.12 2.18 -0.44
CA SER A 25 -58.80 1.94 0.97
C SER A 25 -57.27 1.92 1.12
N GLY A 26 -56.74 2.64 2.12
CA GLY A 26 -55.29 2.81 2.29
C GLY A 26 -54.68 1.68 3.11
N ALA A 27 -53.59 1.09 2.62
CA ALA A 27 -52.69 0.24 3.39
C ALA A 27 -51.27 0.81 3.29
N SER A 28 -50.62 1.04 4.44
CA SER A 28 -49.31 1.67 4.48
C SER A 28 -48.22 0.73 3.95
N HIS A 29 -47.67 1.05 2.78
CA HIS A 29 -46.42 0.44 2.33
C HIS A 29 -45.27 0.92 3.23
N HIS A 30 -44.98 0.16 4.29
CA HIS A 30 -43.59 0.05 4.74
C HIS A 30 -42.81 -0.59 3.59
N GLY A 31 -42.04 0.22 2.86
CA GLY A 31 -41.05 -0.31 1.94
C GLY A 31 -40.02 -1.10 2.74
N GLN A 32 -39.84 -2.37 2.40
CA GLN A 32 -38.69 -3.11 2.91
C GLN A 32 -37.43 -2.51 2.28
N VAL A 33 -36.68 -1.76 3.08
CA VAL A 33 -35.32 -1.37 2.70
C VAL A 33 -34.52 -2.66 2.56
N ASN A 34 -33.98 -2.91 1.36
CA ASN A 34 -33.08 -4.04 1.13
C ASN A 34 -31.73 -3.72 1.78
N ILE A 35 -31.62 -3.99 3.07
CA ILE A 35 -30.40 -3.80 3.87
C ILE A 35 -29.28 -4.64 3.23
N PRO A 36 -28.12 -4.05 2.88
CA PRO A 36 -27.01 -4.81 2.31
C PRO A 36 -26.51 -5.90 3.27
N GLU A 37 -26.06 -7.02 2.72
CA GLU A 37 -25.52 -8.17 3.48
C GLU A 37 -24.33 -7.81 4.40
N GLY A 38 -23.62 -6.71 4.11
CA GLY A 38 -22.55 -6.16 4.96
C GLY A 38 -23.00 -5.22 6.09
N VAL A 39 -24.28 -4.89 6.17
CA VAL A 39 -24.88 -4.00 7.18
C VAL A 39 -25.88 -4.75 8.06
N ALA A 40 -26.60 -5.73 7.49
CA ALA A 40 -27.56 -6.56 8.19
C ALA A 40 -26.90 -7.32 9.37
N GLY A 41 -27.53 -7.27 10.54
CA GLY A 41 -27.04 -7.89 11.78
C GLY A 41 -25.92 -7.13 12.50
N ALA A 42 -25.52 -5.93 12.02
CA ALA A 42 -24.58 -5.08 12.75
C ALA A 42 -25.23 -4.50 14.03
N PRO A 43 -24.49 -4.31 15.13
CA PRO A 43 -25.05 -3.77 16.38
C PRO A 43 -25.59 -2.33 16.25
N ASN A 44 -25.20 -1.64 15.18
CA ASN A 44 -25.55 -0.28 14.80
C ASN A 44 -26.27 -0.21 13.44
N GLU A 45 -26.86 -1.32 12.96
CA GLU A 45 -27.53 -1.45 11.65
C GLU A 45 -28.39 -0.24 11.26
N ALA A 46 -29.29 0.21 12.14
CA ALA A 46 -30.18 1.34 11.88
C ALA A 46 -29.45 2.68 11.64
N ALA A 47 -28.30 2.90 12.31
CA ALA A 47 -27.48 4.10 12.12
C ALA A 47 -26.68 4.03 10.81
N LEU A 48 -26.19 2.83 10.44
CA LEU A 48 -25.52 2.60 9.17
C LEU A 48 -26.49 2.74 7.98
N VAL A 49 -27.73 2.25 8.10
CA VAL A 49 -28.79 2.45 7.10
C VAL A 49 -29.12 3.94 6.98
N ALA A 50 -29.32 4.66 8.08
CA ALA A 50 -29.55 6.11 8.06
C ALA A 50 -28.38 6.90 7.45
N LEU A 51 -27.12 6.47 7.66
CA LEU A 51 -25.95 7.03 7.00
C LEU A 51 -25.98 6.81 5.48
N MET A 52 -26.33 5.59 5.03
CA MET A 52 -26.47 5.27 3.61
C MET A 52 -27.60 6.08 2.95
N GLU A 53 -28.75 6.21 3.61
CA GLU A 53 -29.88 7.02 3.11
C GLU A 53 -29.54 8.52 3.05
N ARG A 54 -28.83 9.05 4.05
CA ARG A 54 -28.39 10.45 4.12
C ARG A 54 -27.43 10.83 2.99
N THR A 55 -26.55 9.91 2.60
CA THR A 55 -25.39 10.20 1.73
C THR A 55 -25.52 9.61 0.33
N GLY A 56 -26.35 8.58 0.16
CA GLY A 56 -26.46 7.76 -1.04
C GLY A 56 -25.32 6.76 -1.26
N TYR A 57 -24.30 6.74 -0.39
CA TYR A 57 -23.12 5.88 -0.54
C TYR A 57 -23.47 4.40 -0.29
N SER A 58 -22.92 3.50 -1.11
CA SER A 58 -22.99 2.06 -0.89
C SER A 58 -22.15 1.63 0.31
N MET A 59 -22.62 0.63 1.06
CA MET A 59 -21.83 -0.07 2.07
C MET A 59 -21.80 -1.58 1.82
N VAL A 60 -20.60 -2.16 1.72
CA VAL A 60 -20.37 -3.57 1.34
C VAL A 60 -19.29 -4.19 2.22
N GLN A 61 -19.51 -5.42 2.72
CA GLN A 61 -18.52 -6.14 3.53
C GLN A 61 -17.88 -7.29 2.75
N GLU A 62 -16.57 -7.26 2.57
CA GLU A 62 -15.78 -8.27 1.85
C GLU A 62 -14.52 -8.63 2.64
N ASN A 63 -14.21 -9.92 2.78
CA ASN A 63 -12.90 -10.40 3.28
C ASN A 63 -12.42 -9.79 4.62
N GLY A 64 -13.35 -9.44 5.52
CA GLY A 64 -13.01 -8.78 6.79
C GLY A 64 -12.71 -7.27 6.67
N GLN A 65 -13.25 -6.62 5.63
CA GLN A 65 -13.29 -5.16 5.48
C GLN A 65 -14.73 -4.75 5.18
N ARG A 66 -15.26 -3.74 5.88
CA ARG A 66 -16.50 -3.06 5.49
C ARG A 66 -16.13 -1.76 4.80
N LYS A 67 -16.68 -1.56 3.61
CA LYS A 67 -16.35 -0.48 2.69
C LYS A 67 -17.54 0.45 2.55
N TYR A 68 -17.32 1.74 2.71
CA TYR A 68 -18.27 2.81 2.45
C TYR A 68 -17.76 3.62 1.25
N GLY A 69 -18.55 3.69 0.17
CA GLY A 69 -18.16 4.26 -1.12
C GLY A 69 -18.21 3.25 -2.28
N PRO A 70 -17.80 3.63 -3.51
CA PRO A 70 -17.35 4.97 -3.93
C PRO A 70 -18.49 6.02 -3.92
N PRO A 71 -18.22 7.31 -4.20
CA PRO A 71 -19.26 8.33 -4.17
C PRO A 71 -20.37 8.09 -5.21
N PRO A 72 -21.63 8.43 -4.92
CA PRO A 72 -22.75 8.26 -5.85
C PRO A 72 -22.49 8.93 -7.20
N GLY A 73 -22.67 8.17 -8.28
CA GLY A 73 -22.45 8.65 -9.65
C GLY A 73 -20.98 8.88 -10.03
N TRP A 74 -20.00 8.39 -9.25
CA TRP A 74 -18.59 8.50 -9.60
C TRP A 74 -18.23 7.60 -10.79
N ASN A 75 -17.96 8.22 -11.93
CA ASN A 75 -17.52 7.55 -13.17
C ASN A 75 -16.03 7.77 -13.49
N GLY A 76 -15.27 8.38 -12.57
CA GLY A 76 -13.83 8.61 -12.72
C GLY A 76 -12.98 7.41 -12.26
N PRO A 77 -11.66 7.44 -12.46
CA PRO A 77 -10.74 6.51 -11.81
C PRO A 77 -10.78 6.66 -10.28
N SER A 78 -10.16 5.73 -9.57
CA SER A 78 -9.87 5.91 -8.14
C SER A 78 -8.87 7.07 -7.93
N PRO A 79 -8.91 7.75 -6.77
CA PRO A 79 -7.95 8.80 -6.42
C PRO A 79 -6.49 8.31 -6.47
N PRO A 80 -5.53 9.19 -6.79
CA PRO A 80 -4.12 8.85 -6.87
C PRO A 80 -3.47 8.57 -5.50
N ARG A 81 -2.23 8.07 -5.52
CA ARG A 81 -1.43 7.81 -4.32
C ARG A 81 -1.29 9.04 -3.41
N GLY A 82 -1.28 8.80 -2.11
CA GLY A 82 -1.28 9.85 -1.08
C GLY A 82 -2.65 10.51 -0.81
N CYS A 83 -3.74 10.11 -1.48
CA CYS A 83 -5.10 10.49 -1.10
C CYS A 83 -5.67 9.66 0.08
N GLU A 84 -4.94 8.65 0.56
CA GLU A 84 -5.37 7.79 1.67
C GLU A 84 -4.70 8.15 3.00
N ILE A 85 -5.48 8.12 4.08
CA ILE A 85 -5.00 8.16 5.46
C ILE A 85 -5.26 6.82 6.17
N PHE A 86 -4.35 6.48 7.09
CA PHE A 86 -4.57 5.45 8.10
C PHE A 86 -5.20 6.07 9.34
N VAL A 87 -6.25 5.43 9.86
CA VAL A 87 -6.93 5.82 11.10
C VAL A 87 -6.82 4.67 12.10
N GLY A 88 -6.08 4.86 13.18
CA GLY A 88 -5.90 3.89 14.26
C GLY A 88 -6.46 4.38 15.60
N LYS A 89 -6.32 3.53 16.63
CA LYS A 89 -6.89 3.74 17.99
C LYS A 89 -8.42 3.82 18.04
N ILE A 90 -9.11 3.37 16.99
CA ILE A 90 -10.58 3.36 16.93
C ILE A 90 -11.10 2.46 18.08
N PRO A 91 -12.05 2.91 18.92
CA PRO A 91 -12.69 2.03 19.89
C PRO A 91 -13.40 0.85 19.18
N ARG A 92 -13.37 -0.35 19.77
CA ARG A 92 -13.90 -1.61 19.18
C ARG A 92 -15.41 -1.60 18.86
N ASP A 93 -16.09 -0.55 19.30
CA ASP A 93 -17.52 -0.29 19.27
C ASP A 93 -17.86 1.07 18.62
N VAL A 94 -16.91 1.69 17.93
CA VAL A 94 -17.08 2.88 17.05
C VAL A 94 -17.04 2.43 15.59
N TYR A 95 -17.95 2.93 14.77
CA TYR A 95 -18.14 2.46 13.39
C TYR A 95 -18.37 3.62 12.41
N GLU A 96 -18.70 3.31 11.15
CA GLU A 96 -18.83 4.28 10.05
C GLU A 96 -19.86 5.39 10.32
N ASP A 97 -20.93 5.12 11.09
CA ASP A 97 -21.93 6.11 11.51
C ASP A 97 -21.37 7.22 12.42
N GLU A 98 -20.30 6.95 13.17
CA GLU A 98 -19.57 7.97 13.93
C GLU A 98 -18.33 8.48 13.19
N LEU A 99 -17.64 7.62 12.44
CA LEU A 99 -16.39 7.97 11.75
C LEU A 99 -16.64 8.83 10.51
N VAL A 100 -17.62 8.50 9.67
CA VAL A 100 -17.88 9.24 8.42
C VAL A 100 -18.19 10.71 8.69
N PRO A 101 -19.07 11.10 9.65
CA PRO A 101 -19.27 12.51 10.02
C PRO A 101 -18.00 13.26 10.45
N VAL A 102 -17.03 12.57 11.05
CA VAL A 102 -15.74 13.18 11.43
C VAL A 102 -14.87 13.39 10.19
N PHE A 103 -14.70 12.38 9.33
CA PHE A 103 -13.81 12.46 8.18
C PHE A 103 -14.39 13.28 7.01
N GLU A 104 -15.71 13.32 6.83
CA GLU A 104 -16.39 14.15 5.82
C GLU A 104 -16.30 15.66 6.13
N SER A 105 -16.02 16.03 7.38
CA SER A 105 -15.83 17.44 7.79
C SER A 105 -14.58 18.08 7.17
N VAL A 106 -13.59 17.27 6.79
CA VAL A 106 -12.35 17.74 6.15
C VAL A 106 -12.51 17.84 4.64
N GLY A 107 -13.15 16.84 4.02
CA GLY A 107 -13.21 16.70 2.57
C GLY A 107 -14.09 15.52 2.14
N ARG A 108 -14.31 15.37 0.82
CA ARG A 108 -15.16 14.32 0.28
C ARG A 108 -14.45 12.98 0.33
N ILE A 109 -14.96 12.09 1.20
CA ILE A 109 -14.55 10.69 1.23
C ILE A 109 -14.87 10.03 -0.12
N TYR A 110 -13.87 9.41 -0.72
CA TYR A 110 -14.02 8.50 -1.84
C TYR A 110 -14.36 7.08 -1.32
N GLU A 111 -13.52 6.50 -0.47
CA GLU A 111 -13.74 5.20 0.15
C GLU A 111 -13.29 5.22 1.62
N MET A 112 -14.12 4.74 2.55
CA MET A 112 -13.69 4.37 3.89
C MET A 112 -13.71 2.85 4.01
N ARG A 113 -12.59 2.26 4.46
CA ARG A 113 -12.45 0.81 4.69
C ARG A 113 -12.22 0.53 6.17
N LEU A 114 -13.29 0.24 6.91
CA LEU A 114 -13.22 -0.21 8.30
C LEU A 114 -12.84 -1.69 8.34
N MET A 115 -11.80 -2.03 9.10
CA MET A 115 -11.30 -3.40 9.16
C MET A 115 -12.07 -4.16 10.24
N MET A 116 -12.64 -5.33 9.91
CA MET A 116 -13.62 -6.05 10.74
C MET A 116 -13.12 -7.43 11.14
N ASP A 117 -13.39 -7.83 12.39
CA ASP A 117 -13.21 -9.20 12.89
C ASP A 117 -14.47 -10.06 12.69
N PHE A 118 -14.31 -11.38 12.77
CA PHE A 118 -15.39 -12.35 12.57
C PHE A 118 -16.46 -12.32 13.68
N ASP A 119 -16.23 -11.58 14.77
CA ASP A 119 -17.20 -11.36 15.86
C ASP A 119 -18.05 -10.08 15.67
N GLY A 120 -17.96 -9.45 14.49
CA GLY A 120 -18.71 -8.25 14.12
C GLY A 120 -18.12 -6.93 14.64
N LYS A 121 -17.03 -6.96 15.42
CA LYS A 121 -16.35 -5.74 15.88
C LYS A 121 -15.35 -5.24 14.86
N ASN A 122 -15.05 -3.93 14.87
CA ASN A 122 -13.91 -3.41 14.13
C ASN A 122 -12.58 -3.87 14.76
N ARG A 123 -11.47 -3.77 14.02
CA ARG A 123 -10.10 -4.17 14.42
C ARG A 123 -9.30 -3.07 15.14
N GLY A 124 -9.91 -1.93 15.45
CA GLY A 124 -9.27 -0.75 16.01
C GLY A 124 -8.59 0.17 14.99
N TYR A 125 -8.76 -0.11 13.69
CA TYR A 125 -8.25 0.73 12.60
C TYR A 125 -9.10 0.67 11.32
N ALA A 126 -8.95 1.71 10.50
CA ALA A 126 -9.58 1.90 9.20
C ALA A 126 -8.62 2.62 8.24
N PHE A 127 -8.97 2.63 6.96
CA PHE A 127 -8.37 3.51 5.96
C PHE A 127 -9.44 4.47 5.42
N VAL A 128 -9.06 5.71 5.11
CA VAL A 128 -9.96 6.69 4.47
C VAL A 128 -9.24 7.29 3.26
N MET A 129 -9.75 6.97 2.08
CA MET A 129 -9.37 7.56 0.80
C MET A 129 -10.25 8.80 0.56
N TYR A 130 -9.63 9.95 0.40
CA TYR A 130 -10.28 11.19 -0.04
C TYR A 130 -10.29 11.31 -1.56
N THR A 131 -11.10 12.21 -2.11
CA THR A 131 -11.07 12.51 -3.55
C THR A 131 -9.80 13.22 -4.00
N GLU A 132 -9.17 14.04 -3.13
CA GLU A 132 -7.96 14.80 -3.45
C GLU A 132 -6.84 14.66 -2.40
N LYS A 133 -5.58 14.71 -2.85
CA LYS A 133 -4.39 14.59 -1.98
C LYS A 133 -4.34 15.67 -0.90
N HIS A 134 -4.86 16.86 -1.21
CA HIS A 134 -4.86 18.00 -0.28
C HIS A 134 -5.81 17.76 0.92
N GLU A 135 -6.92 17.05 0.71
CA GLU A 135 -7.89 16.67 1.76
C GLU A 135 -7.25 15.67 2.73
N ALA A 136 -6.53 14.67 2.21
CA ALA A 136 -5.80 13.69 3.02
C ALA A 136 -4.72 14.36 3.90
N LYS A 137 -3.89 15.25 3.33
CA LYS A 137 -2.90 16.04 4.09
C LYS A 137 -3.55 16.91 5.17
N ARG A 138 -4.73 17.47 4.90
CA ARG A 138 -5.52 18.20 5.90
C ARG A 138 -6.01 17.28 7.02
N ALA A 139 -6.56 16.11 6.70
CA ALA A 139 -7.07 15.17 7.69
C ALA A 139 -5.98 14.70 8.68
N VAL A 140 -4.74 14.50 8.23
CA VAL A 140 -3.61 14.18 9.12
C VAL A 140 -3.29 15.32 10.10
N ARG A 141 -3.46 16.58 9.69
CA ARG A 141 -3.20 17.76 10.55
C ARG A 141 -4.37 18.10 11.46
N GLU A 142 -5.60 17.92 10.98
CA GLU A 142 -6.84 18.38 11.62
C GLU A 142 -7.49 17.31 12.50
N LEU A 143 -7.33 16.01 12.19
CA LEU A 143 -8.02 14.91 12.88
C LEU A 143 -7.09 13.97 13.68
N ASN A 144 -5.78 14.17 13.65
CA ASN A 144 -4.87 13.38 14.48
C ASN A 144 -4.98 13.80 15.96
N ASN A 145 -5.31 12.85 16.83
CA ASN A 145 -5.77 13.04 18.21
C ASN A 145 -7.16 13.68 18.33
N TYR A 146 -8.02 13.58 17.31
CA TYR A 146 -9.44 13.94 17.42
C TYR A 146 -10.14 13.05 18.46
N GLU A 147 -10.92 13.66 19.35
CA GLU A 147 -11.66 12.97 20.41
C GLU A 147 -13.02 12.49 19.90
N VAL A 148 -13.09 11.25 19.40
CA VAL A 148 -14.34 10.67 18.83
C VAL A 148 -15.38 10.39 19.90
N ARG A 149 -14.94 10.08 21.12
CA ARG A 149 -15.76 9.94 22.34
C ARG A 149 -14.91 10.35 23.55
N PRO A 150 -15.50 10.71 24.71
CA PRO A 150 -14.74 11.13 25.89
C PRO A 150 -13.58 10.20 26.26
N GLY A 151 -12.36 10.74 26.30
CA GLY A 151 -11.10 10.03 26.54
C GLY A 151 -10.61 9.14 25.40
N ARG A 152 -11.20 9.21 24.19
CA ARG A 152 -10.88 8.34 23.04
C ARG A 152 -10.36 9.16 21.85
N LEU A 153 -9.04 9.29 21.80
CA LEU A 153 -8.33 10.03 20.75
C LEU A 153 -7.97 9.10 19.58
N LEU A 154 -8.43 9.44 18.37
CA LEU A 154 -8.03 8.78 17.12
C LEU A 154 -6.54 9.05 16.82
N GLY A 155 -5.83 8.08 16.26
CA GLY A 155 -4.50 8.32 15.67
C GLY A 155 -4.63 8.40 14.15
N VAL A 156 -4.26 9.52 13.54
CA VAL A 156 -4.36 9.71 12.09
C VAL A 156 -2.98 10.02 11.51
N CYS A 157 -2.60 9.31 10.45
CA CYS A 157 -1.39 9.56 9.67
C CYS A 157 -1.60 9.21 8.19
N SER A 158 -0.72 9.67 7.31
CA SER A 158 -0.76 9.30 5.89
C SER A 158 -0.69 7.78 5.74
N SER A 159 -1.49 7.21 4.83
CA SER A 159 -1.42 5.78 4.54
C SER A 159 -0.07 5.44 3.90
N VAL A 160 0.39 4.21 4.12
CA VAL A 160 1.61 3.70 3.49
C VAL A 160 1.17 2.87 2.29
N ASP A 161 1.23 3.47 1.10
CA ASP A 161 0.81 2.89 -0.17
C ASP A 161 1.72 1.70 -0.57
N ASN A 162 1.48 0.56 0.07
CA ASN A 162 2.08 -0.74 -0.22
C ASN A 162 1.53 -1.30 -1.55
N CYS A 163 1.77 -0.57 -2.64
CA CYS A 163 1.33 -0.84 -4.00
C CYS A 163 2.51 -1.28 -4.90
N ARG A 164 3.69 -1.50 -4.33
CA ARG A 164 4.91 -1.89 -5.04
C ARG A 164 5.48 -3.19 -4.46
N LEU A 165 5.81 -4.13 -5.33
CA LEU A 165 6.49 -5.38 -4.97
C LEU A 165 7.95 -5.36 -5.41
N PHE A 166 8.83 -5.99 -4.63
CA PHE A 166 10.14 -6.42 -5.07
C PHE A 166 10.03 -7.83 -5.67
N ILE A 167 10.62 -8.05 -6.86
CA ILE A 167 10.74 -9.37 -7.49
C ILE A 167 12.22 -9.63 -7.79
N GLY A 168 12.84 -10.51 -6.99
CA GLY A 168 14.19 -11.03 -7.20
C GLY A 168 14.21 -12.39 -7.89
N GLY A 169 15.38 -12.81 -8.38
CA GLY A 169 15.55 -14.07 -9.13
C GLY A 169 15.34 -13.92 -10.65
N ILE A 170 15.18 -12.70 -11.13
CA ILE A 170 14.98 -12.38 -12.55
C ILE A 170 16.29 -12.61 -13.34
N PRO A 171 16.26 -13.23 -14.54
CA PRO A 171 17.44 -13.38 -15.39
C PRO A 171 18.05 -12.01 -15.74
N LYS A 172 19.37 -11.88 -15.54
CA LYS A 172 20.09 -10.59 -15.66
C LYS A 172 20.10 -9.97 -17.06
N THR A 173 19.68 -10.69 -18.09
CA THR A 173 19.56 -10.21 -19.48
C THR A 173 18.22 -9.55 -19.80
N LYS A 174 17.20 -9.70 -18.93
CA LYS A 174 15.84 -9.22 -19.20
C LYS A 174 15.68 -7.71 -19.03
N LYS A 175 14.97 -7.08 -19.96
CA LYS A 175 14.61 -5.65 -19.94
C LYS A 175 13.28 -5.38 -19.24
N ARG A 176 12.99 -4.10 -18.95
CA ARG A 176 11.74 -3.62 -18.32
C ARG A 176 10.50 -4.14 -19.04
N GLU A 177 10.52 -4.07 -20.37
CA GLU A 177 9.40 -4.41 -21.24
C GLU A 177 9.09 -5.91 -21.19
N GLU A 178 10.13 -6.75 -21.22
CA GLU A 178 9.99 -8.22 -21.09
C GLU A 178 9.48 -8.62 -19.69
N ILE A 179 9.94 -7.93 -18.64
CA ILE A 179 9.52 -8.22 -17.26
C ILE A 179 8.08 -7.75 -17.04
N LEU A 180 7.70 -6.59 -17.58
CA LEU A 180 6.33 -6.08 -17.58
C LEU A 180 5.38 -7.06 -18.29
N GLU A 181 5.74 -7.53 -19.49
CA GLU A 181 4.96 -8.51 -20.24
C GLU A 181 4.81 -9.84 -19.47
N GLU A 182 5.90 -10.40 -18.95
CA GLU A 182 5.85 -11.70 -18.26
C GLU A 182 5.10 -11.65 -16.92
N VAL A 183 5.24 -10.56 -16.15
CA VAL A 183 4.49 -10.38 -14.90
C VAL A 183 3.01 -10.11 -15.20
N SER A 184 2.67 -9.35 -16.25
CA SER A 184 1.27 -9.10 -16.63
C SER A 184 0.52 -10.35 -17.10
N LYS A 185 1.21 -11.38 -17.61
CA LYS A 185 0.60 -12.70 -17.89
C LYS A 185 0.12 -13.43 -16.65
N VAL A 186 0.71 -13.14 -15.49
CA VAL A 186 0.44 -13.83 -14.22
C VAL A 186 -0.26 -12.97 -13.17
N THR A 187 -0.25 -11.65 -13.27
CA THR A 187 -0.90 -10.75 -12.28
C THR A 187 -1.60 -9.57 -12.94
N GLU A 188 -2.78 -9.22 -12.42
CA GLU A 188 -3.60 -8.10 -12.87
C GLU A 188 -3.21 -6.77 -12.17
N GLY A 189 -3.59 -5.64 -12.78
CA GLY A 189 -3.41 -4.31 -12.17
C GLY A 189 -1.96 -3.79 -12.12
N VAL A 190 -1.07 -4.31 -12.96
CA VAL A 190 0.32 -3.81 -13.09
C VAL A 190 0.32 -2.47 -13.83
N LEU A 191 0.98 -1.45 -13.26
CA LEU A 191 1.17 -0.14 -13.90
C LEU A 191 2.56 0.03 -14.51
N ASP A 192 3.62 -0.39 -13.81
CA ASP A 192 5.01 -0.23 -14.29
C ASP A 192 5.95 -1.27 -13.69
N VAL A 193 7.11 -1.45 -14.32
CA VAL A 193 8.25 -2.20 -13.80
C VAL A 193 9.49 -1.30 -13.79
N ILE A 194 10.07 -1.09 -12.61
CA ILE A 194 11.32 -0.34 -12.42
C ILE A 194 12.48 -1.33 -12.36
N VAL A 195 13.38 -1.25 -13.34
CA VAL A 195 14.57 -2.10 -13.45
C VAL A 195 15.83 -1.26 -13.27
N TYR A 196 16.76 -1.74 -12.44
CA TYR A 196 18.05 -1.08 -12.23
C TYR A 196 19.16 -1.81 -13.00
N ALA A 197 19.93 -1.06 -13.79
CA ALA A 197 21.11 -1.55 -14.48
C ALA A 197 22.22 -1.97 -13.49
N SER A 198 23.01 -2.98 -13.86
CA SER A 198 24.17 -3.43 -13.09
C SER A 198 25.29 -2.40 -13.18
N ALA A 199 25.82 -1.98 -12.04
CA ALA A 199 26.92 -1.02 -11.96
C ALA A 199 28.21 -1.47 -12.67
N ALA A 200 28.40 -2.79 -12.82
CA ALA A 200 29.54 -3.40 -13.50
C ALA A 200 29.25 -3.81 -14.97
N ASP A 201 28.00 -3.68 -15.43
CA ASP A 201 27.59 -4.04 -16.79
C ASP A 201 26.23 -3.40 -17.11
N LYS A 202 26.24 -2.29 -17.87
CA LYS A 202 25.04 -1.52 -18.18
C LYS A 202 24.04 -2.27 -19.07
N MET A 203 24.47 -3.34 -19.75
CA MET A 203 23.61 -4.20 -20.57
C MET A 203 22.86 -5.27 -19.76
N LYS A 204 23.12 -5.37 -18.45
CA LYS A 204 22.49 -6.34 -17.54
C LYS A 204 21.71 -5.66 -16.42
N ASN A 205 20.59 -6.26 -16.01
CA ASN A 205 19.88 -5.86 -14.78
C ASN A 205 20.55 -6.47 -13.52
N ARG A 206 20.15 -6.00 -12.33
CA ARG A 206 20.73 -6.45 -11.04
C ARG A 206 20.31 -7.85 -10.57
N GLY A 207 19.43 -8.55 -11.29
CA GLY A 207 18.80 -9.81 -10.88
C GLY A 207 17.46 -9.63 -10.16
N PHE A 208 16.92 -8.41 -10.19
CA PHE A 208 15.64 -8.04 -9.60
C PHE A 208 15.01 -6.86 -10.35
N ALA A 209 13.71 -6.67 -10.12
CA ALA A 209 12.94 -5.49 -10.51
C ALA A 209 11.97 -5.12 -9.37
N PHE A 210 11.43 -3.90 -9.43
CA PHE A 210 10.24 -3.55 -8.68
C PHE A 210 9.04 -3.48 -9.62
N VAL A 211 7.87 -3.94 -9.17
CA VAL A 211 6.62 -3.90 -9.94
C VAL A 211 5.62 -3.01 -9.20
N GLU A 212 5.16 -1.96 -9.86
CA GLU A 212 4.14 -1.03 -9.40
C GLU A 212 2.76 -1.55 -9.80
N TYR A 213 1.81 -1.53 -8.87
CA TYR A 213 0.41 -1.86 -9.10
C TYR A 213 -0.49 -0.63 -8.87
N GLU A 214 -1.67 -0.69 -9.47
CA GLU A 214 -2.74 0.33 -9.37
C GLU A 214 -3.28 0.50 -7.95
N SER A 215 -3.22 -0.55 -7.12
CA SER A 215 -3.78 -0.55 -5.76
C SER A 215 -3.06 -1.54 -4.85
N HIS A 216 -3.16 -1.31 -3.54
CA HIS A 216 -2.67 -2.25 -2.53
C HIS A 216 -3.35 -3.62 -2.66
N ARG A 217 -4.63 -3.66 -3.08
CA ARG A 217 -5.37 -4.90 -3.36
C ARG A 217 -4.72 -5.70 -4.49
N ALA A 218 -4.41 -5.05 -5.62
CA ALA A 218 -3.74 -5.68 -6.74
C ALA A 218 -2.35 -6.21 -6.34
N ALA A 219 -1.55 -5.38 -5.66
CA ALA A 219 -0.23 -5.79 -5.15
C ALA A 219 -0.30 -6.96 -4.13
N ALA A 220 -1.28 -6.97 -3.23
CA ALA A 220 -1.46 -8.05 -2.25
C ALA A 220 -1.90 -9.38 -2.91
N MET A 221 -2.79 -9.30 -3.91
CA MET A 221 -3.19 -10.45 -4.72
C MET A 221 -2.01 -10.98 -5.55
N ALA A 222 -1.24 -10.09 -6.18
CA ALA A 222 -0.02 -10.40 -6.91
C ALA A 222 1.02 -11.09 -6.02
N ARG A 223 1.37 -10.51 -4.85
CA ARG A 223 2.31 -11.11 -3.88
C ARG A 223 1.87 -12.51 -3.49
N ARG A 224 0.57 -12.75 -3.24
CA ARG A 224 0.02 -14.07 -2.92
C ARG A 224 0.12 -15.08 -4.09
N LYS A 225 -0.11 -14.62 -5.33
CA LYS A 225 -0.08 -15.45 -6.55
C LYS A 225 1.35 -15.81 -6.97
N LEU A 226 2.28 -14.87 -6.82
CA LEU A 226 3.72 -14.97 -7.15
C LEU A 226 4.60 -15.59 -6.04
N MET A 227 4.04 -16.08 -4.93
CA MET A 227 4.86 -16.63 -3.84
C MET A 227 5.74 -17.80 -4.30
N PRO A 228 6.98 -17.93 -3.77
CA PRO A 228 7.93 -18.95 -4.19
C PRO A 228 7.33 -20.36 -4.25
N GLY A 229 7.65 -21.08 -5.32
CA GLY A 229 7.16 -22.44 -5.57
C GLY A 229 5.79 -22.56 -6.24
N ARG A 230 5.02 -21.47 -6.41
CA ARG A 230 3.77 -21.47 -7.22
C ARG A 230 4.00 -21.10 -8.68
N ILE A 231 4.89 -20.14 -8.94
CA ILE A 231 5.15 -19.57 -10.28
C ILE A 231 6.66 -19.47 -10.49
N GLN A 232 7.08 -19.64 -11.75
CA GLN A 232 8.42 -19.37 -12.25
C GLN A 232 8.30 -18.39 -13.42
N LEU A 233 9.22 -17.43 -13.53
CA LEU A 233 9.32 -16.54 -14.70
C LEU A 233 10.52 -17.00 -15.53
N TRP A 234 10.33 -17.26 -16.83
CA TRP A 234 11.35 -17.87 -17.70
C TRP A 234 12.02 -19.13 -17.09
N GLY A 235 11.25 -19.96 -16.38
CA GLY A 235 11.76 -21.17 -15.68
C GLY A 235 12.62 -20.91 -14.43
N HIS A 236 12.79 -19.65 -14.03
CA HIS A 236 13.55 -19.29 -12.82
C HIS A 236 12.61 -19.16 -11.61
N GLN A 237 13.07 -19.63 -10.45
CA GLN A 237 12.38 -19.36 -9.19
C GLN A 237 12.54 -17.87 -8.82
N ILE A 238 11.41 -17.22 -8.54
CA ILE A 238 11.37 -15.83 -8.08
C ILE A 238 11.24 -15.74 -6.56
N ALA A 239 11.80 -14.69 -5.99
CA ALA A 239 11.55 -14.26 -4.62
C ALA A 239 10.73 -12.97 -4.67
N VAL A 240 9.54 -12.96 -4.05
CA VAL A 240 8.64 -11.80 -4.07
C VAL A 240 8.34 -11.32 -2.66
N ASP A 241 8.54 -10.03 -2.43
CA ASP A 241 8.19 -9.38 -1.18
C ASP A 241 7.61 -7.97 -1.43
N TRP A 242 7.15 -7.31 -0.37
CA TRP A 242 6.84 -5.89 -0.41
C TRP A 242 8.11 -5.09 -0.70
N ALA A 243 8.02 -4.08 -1.57
CA ALA A 243 9.10 -3.11 -1.70
C ALA A 243 9.19 -2.26 -0.43
N GLU A 244 10.38 -1.76 -0.09
CA GLU A 244 10.50 -0.71 0.92
C GLU A 244 9.72 0.52 0.42
N PRO A 245 8.71 1.03 1.16
CA PRO A 245 7.85 2.09 0.65
C PRO A 245 8.64 3.35 0.34
N GLU A 246 8.32 3.99 -0.78
CA GLU A 246 8.87 5.33 -1.01
C GLU A 246 8.27 6.31 -0.02
N ILE A 247 9.15 7.06 0.65
CA ILE A 247 8.76 8.23 1.43
C ILE A 247 8.15 9.23 0.46
N ASP A 248 6.86 9.51 0.62
CA ASP A 248 6.23 10.72 0.08
C ASP A 248 6.70 11.89 0.95
N VAL A 249 7.17 12.96 0.31
CA VAL A 249 7.72 14.14 0.99
C VAL A 249 6.88 15.33 0.55
N ASP A 250 6.43 16.12 1.51
CA ASP A 250 5.61 17.30 1.21
C ASP A 250 6.27 18.25 0.21
N GLU A 251 5.47 18.77 -0.71
CA GLU A 251 5.92 19.70 -1.75
C GLU A 251 6.66 20.91 -1.15
N ASP A 252 6.12 21.53 -0.10
CA ASP A 252 6.75 22.61 0.69
C ASP A 252 8.19 22.27 1.15
N VAL A 253 8.46 20.99 1.47
CA VAL A 253 9.77 20.53 1.93
C VAL A 253 10.67 20.21 0.73
N MET A 254 10.11 19.60 -0.33
CA MET A 254 10.79 19.39 -1.61
C MET A 254 11.16 20.73 -2.30
N GLU A 255 10.43 21.81 -2.01
CA GLU A 255 10.75 23.18 -2.43
C GLU A 255 11.99 23.75 -1.73
N THR A 256 12.37 23.26 -0.55
CA THR A 256 13.63 23.67 0.11
C THR A 256 14.88 22.94 -0.40
N VAL A 257 14.71 21.89 -1.21
CA VAL A 257 15.82 21.01 -1.63
C VAL A 257 16.75 21.71 -2.62
N LYS A 258 18.06 21.66 -2.30
CA LYS A 258 19.20 22.10 -3.13
C LYS A 258 20.18 20.95 -3.46
N ILE A 259 19.76 19.71 -3.25
CA ILE A 259 20.60 18.53 -3.42
C ILE A 259 20.02 17.69 -4.55
N LEU A 260 20.83 17.39 -5.56
CA LEU A 260 20.47 16.44 -6.61
C LEU A 260 20.94 15.04 -6.24
N TYR A 261 20.07 14.06 -6.45
CA TYR A 261 20.41 12.65 -6.48
C TYR A 261 20.67 12.26 -7.94
N VAL A 262 21.90 11.84 -8.20
CA VAL A 262 22.39 11.45 -9.54
C VAL A 262 22.61 9.94 -9.52
N ARG A 263 21.90 9.18 -10.35
CA ARG A 263 22.02 7.72 -10.42
C ARG A 263 22.47 7.25 -11.80
N ASN A 264 22.82 5.97 -11.87
CA ASN A 264 23.34 5.31 -13.06
C ASN A 264 24.69 5.87 -13.56
N LEU A 265 25.56 6.33 -12.66
CA LEU A 265 26.97 6.64 -12.96
C LEU A 265 27.77 5.36 -13.27
N MET A 266 28.93 5.47 -13.92
CA MET A 266 29.90 4.36 -13.97
C MET A 266 30.56 4.16 -12.60
N MET A 267 31.14 2.97 -12.36
CA MET A 267 31.89 2.75 -11.11
C MET A 267 33.17 3.60 -11.04
N GLU A 268 33.79 3.90 -12.17
CA GLU A 268 35.05 4.66 -12.27
C GLU A 268 34.89 6.20 -12.18
N THR A 269 33.71 6.75 -12.51
CA THR A 269 33.46 8.21 -12.51
C THR A 269 33.93 8.89 -11.21
N SER A 270 34.76 9.92 -11.30
CA SER A 270 35.29 10.60 -10.12
C SER A 270 34.31 11.64 -9.52
N GLU A 271 34.49 12.02 -8.26
CA GLU A 271 33.72 13.12 -7.66
C GLU A 271 34.05 14.47 -8.34
N GLU A 272 35.27 14.59 -8.83
CA GLU A 272 35.81 15.73 -9.59
C GLU A 272 35.12 15.86 -10.95
N MET A 273 34.94 14.75 -11.68
CA MET A 273 34.24 14.74 -12.97
C MET A 273 32.76 15.10 -12.79
N ILE A 274 32.10 14.54 -11.77
CA ILE A 274 30.72 14.91 -11.40
C ILE A 274 30.66 16.40 -11.05
N ARG A 275 31.59 16.92 -10.24
CA ARG A 275 31.64 18.36 -9.91
C ARG A 275 31.80 19.21 -11.16
N GLN A 276 32.69 18.81 -12.08
CA GLN A 276 32.92 19.54 -13.34
C GLN A 276 31.67 19.57 -14.22
N VAL A 277 31.01 18.42 -14.42
CA VAL A 277 29.78 18.31 -15.23
C VAL A 277 28.65 19.14 -14.62
N PHE A 278 28.43 19.06 -13.31
CA PHE A 278 27.35 19.80 -12.64
C PHE A 278 27.66 21.28 -12.38
N SER A 279 28.88 21.76 -12.67
CA SER A 279 29.27 23.18 -12.57
C SER A 279 29.43 23.89 -13.93
N GLN A 280 29.08 23.26 -15.06
CA GLN A 280 29.37 23.79 -16.40
C GLN A 280 28.77 25.19 -16.67
N TRP A 281 27.55 25.44 -16.18
CA TRP A 281 26.83 26.70 -16.41
C TRP A 281 27.13 27.79 -15.38
N ASN A 282 27.55 27.42 -14.17
CA ASN A 282 27.81 28.35 -13.06
C ASN A 282 29.02 27.86 -12.22
N PRO A 283 30.25 28.30 -12.56
CA PRO A 283 31.47 27.86 -11.86
C PRO A 283 31.47 28.21 -10.37
N GLY A 284 31.17 27.21 -9.53
CA GLY A 284 31.09 27.37 -8.07
C GLY A 284 29.69 27.15 -7.47
N CYS A 285 28.66 26.89 -8.27
CA CYS A 285 27.32 26.55 -7.74
C CYS A 285 27.30 25.23 -6.94
N VAL A 286 28.14 24.25 -7.32
CA VAL A 286 28.30 22.99 -6.59
C VAL A 286 29.20 23.20 -5.38
N GLU A 287 28.64 23.15 -4.17
CA GLU A 287 29.40 23.13 -2.91
C GLU A 287 30.16 21.81 -2.79
N ARG A 288 29.43 20.69 -2.89
CA ARG A 288 29.91 19.36 -2.52
C ARG A 288 29.33 18.27 -3.42
N VAL A 289 30.18 17.35 -3.85
CA VAL A 289 29.78 16.03 -4.34
C VAL A 289 29.98 15.00 -3.22
N LYS A 290 29.20 13.92 -3.26
CA LYS A 290 29.45 12.68 -2.52
C LYS A 290 28.97 11.49 -3.35
N LYS A 291 29.90 10.74 -3.95
CA LYS A 291 29.62 9.52 -4.71
C LYS A 291 29.55 8.31 -3.78
N ILE A 292 28.64 7.38 -4.08
CA ILE A 292 28.53 6.08 -3.44
C ILE A 292 28.27 5.05 -4.53
N ARG A 293 29.32 4.32 -4.94
CA ARG A 293 29.30 3.31 -6.02
C ARG A 293 28.89 3.86 -7.39
N ASP A 294 27.59 3.78 -7.72
CA ASP A 294 26.98 4.08 -9.02
C ASP A 294 25.93 5.21 -8.95
N TYR A 295 25.85 5.89 -7.80
CA TYR A 295 25.07 7.11 -7.61
C TYR A 295 25.88 8.15 -6.81
N ALA A 296 25.42 9.39 -6.80
CA ALA A 296 26.01 10.50 -6.07
C ALA A 296 24.95 11.48 -5.55
N PHE A 297 25.33 12.26 -4.55
CA PHE A 297 24.62 13.45 -4.13
C PHE A 297 25.44 14.68 -4.52
N VAL A 298 24.80 15.65 -5.19
CA VAL A 298 25.41 16.93 -5.58
C VAL A 298 24.69 18.04 -4.85
N HIS A 299 25.41 18.73 -3.95
CA HIS A 299 24.91 19.85 -3.15
C HIS A 299 25.18 21.16 -3.86
N PHE A 300 24.13 21.97 -4.05
CA PHE A 300 24.22 23.31 -4.63
C PHE A 300 24.02 24.40 -3.58
N THR A 301 24.64 25.55 -3.80
CA THR A 301 24.45 26.79 -3.02
C THR A 301 23.02 27.32 -3.17
N SER A 302 22.42 27.13 -4.35
CA SER A 302 21.14 27.65 -4.83
C SER A 302 20.20 26.50 -5.21
N ARG A 303 18.87 26.72 -5.13
CA ARG A 303 17.89 25.77 -5.68
C ARG A 303 17.79 25.92 -7.19
N GLU A 304 17.87 27.16 -7.64
CA GLU A 304 17.75 27.61 -9.02
C GLU A 304 18.85 26.96 -9.88
N ASP A 305 20.11 26.97 -9.40
CA ASP A 305 21.22 26.23 -10.01
C ASP A 305 20.97 24.71 -10.03
N ALA A 306 20.41 24.14 -8.95
CA ALA A 306 20.14 22.71 -8.87
C ALA A 306 19.05 22.25 -9.85
N VAL A 307 17.95 23.01 -9.97
CA VAL A 307 16.88 22.72 -10.94
C VAL A 307 17.40 22.93 -12.36
N LEU A 308 18.15 24.01 -12.64
CA LEU A 308 18.75 24.26 -13.94
C LEU A 308 19.69 23.11 -14.36
N ALA A 309 20.55 22.64 -13.46
CA ALA A 309 21.43 21.50 -13.71
C ALA A 309 20.67 20.18 -13.87
N MET A 310 19.59 19.96 -13.11
CA MET A 310 18.72 18.78 -13.27
C MET A 310 18.08 18.74 -14.66
N ASP A 311 17.46 19.84 -15.09
CA ASP A 311 16.73 19.92 -16.36
C ASP A 311 17.65 19.77 -17.58
N HIS A 312 18.93 20.16 -17.47
CA HIS A 312 19.92 20.03 -18.56
C HIS A 312 20.72 18.72 -18.53
N LEU A 313 20.89 18.07 -17.37
CA LEU A 313 21.71 16.85 -17.25
C LEU A 313 20.90 15.55 -17.16
N ASN A 314 19.62 15.60 -16.80
CA ASN A 314 18.81 14.39 -16.71
C ASN A 314 18.68 13.68 -18.08
N GLY A 315 19.13 12.43 -18.15
CA GLY A 315 19.18 11.63 -19.38
C GLY A 315 20.46 11.82 -20.23
N THR A 316 21.35 12.75 -19.88
CA THR A 316 22.62 12.97 -20.61
C THR A 316 23.62 11.84 -20.38
N GLU A 317 24.56 11.64 -21.31
CA GLU A 317 25.61 10.63 -21.17
C GLU A 317 26.83 11.20 -20.44
N VAL A 318 27.23 10.53 -19.36
CA VAL A 318 28.51 10.76 -18.66
C VAL A 318 29.30 9.47 -18.70
N GLU A 319 30.48 9.51 -19.34
CA GLU A 319 31.41 8.36 -19.46
C GLU A 319 30.73 7.07 -19.98
N GLY A 320 29.98 7.15 -21.09
CA GLY A 320 29.31 5.98 -21.67
C GLY A 320 28.08 5.51 -20.91
N SER A 321 27.54 6.30 -19.97
CA SER A 321 26.35 5.96 -19.20
C SER A 321 25.37 7.12 -19.08
N CYS A 322 24.13 6.92 -19.52
CA CYS A 322 23.06 7.90 -19.36
C CYS A 322 22.72 8.07 -17.87
N ILE A 323 22.96 9.25 -17.30
CA ILE A 323 22.65 9.55 -15.90
C ILE A 323 21.17 9.93 -15.75
N GLU A 324 20.56 9.55 -14.64
CA GLU A 324 19.24 10.07 -14.25
C GLU A 324 19.45 11.01 -13.06
N VAL A 325 18.82 12.19 -13.11
CA VAL A 325 19.02 13.26 -12.14
C VAL A 325 17.66 13.69 -11.59
N THR A 326 17.52 13.68 -10.26
CA THR A 326 16.30 14.12 -9.57
C THR A 326 16.65 14.94 -8.32
N LEU A 327 15.70 15.70 -7.78
CA LEU A 327 15.84 16.26 -6.43
C LEU A 327 15.94 15.12 -5.40
N ALA A 328 16.97 15.17 -4.55
CA ALA A 328 17.18 14.17 -3.51
C ALA A 328 16.10 14.29 -2.44
N LYS A 329 15.32 13.21 -2.24
CA LYS A 329 14.32 13.15 -1.17
C LYS A 329 14.98 13.40 0.21
N PRO A 330 14.54 14.42 0.97
CA PRO A 330 14.98 14.65 2.34
C PRO A 330 14.81 13.40 3.21
N VAL A 331 15.81 13.11 4.03
CA VAL A 331 15.76 12.02 5.01
C VAL A 331 15.71 12.65 6.40
N ASP A 332 14.59 12.50 7.10
CA ASP A 332 14.51 12.82 8.52
C ASP A 332 15.48 11.90 9.29
N LYS A 333 16.42 12.53 10.00
CA LYS A 333 17.46 11.86 10.79
C LYS A 333 16.89 11.12 11.99
N GLU A 334 15.76 11.55 12.55
CA GLU A 334 15.08 10.81 13.60
C GLU A 334 14.34 9.60 13.05
N GLN A 335 13.53 9.79 12.00
CA GLN A 335 12.80 8.70 11.35
C GLN A 335 13.73 7.60 10.84
N TYR A 336 14.83 7.96 10.18
CA TYR A 336 15.87 7.01 9.73
C TYR A 336 16.56 6.30 10.90
N SER A 337 16.85 7.01 12.00
CA SER A 337 17.40 6.41 13.22
C SER A 337 16.44 5.39 13.85
N ARG A 338 15.14 5.69 13.90
CA ARG A 338 14.10 4.77 14.42
C ARG A 338 13.92 3.52 13.53
N GLN A 339 13.90 3.70 12.19
CA GLN A 339 13.86 2.59 11.22
C GLN A 339 15.13 1.71 11.27
N LYS A 340 16.29 2.30 11.56
CA LYS A 340 17.55 1.56 11.72
C LYS A 340 17.64 0.85 13.06
N ALA A 341 17.03 1.40 14.11
CA ALA A 341 16.94 0.77 15.43
C ALA A 341 16.04 -0.48 15.41
N SER A 342 14.89 -0.47 14.72
CA SER A 342 14.04 -1.66 14.60
C SER A 342 14.69 -2.80 13.81
N LYS A 343 15.60 -2.47 12.88
CA LYS A 343 16.44 -3.43 12.15
C LYS A 343 17.73 -3.84 12.91
N GLY A 344 17.98 -3.28 14.10
CA GLY A 344 19.27 -3.36 14.83
C GLY A 344 19.37 -4.49 15.87
N GLY A 345 19.10 -5.74 15.48
CA GLY A 345 18.87 -6.85 16.43
C GLY A 345 19.98 -7.90 16.62
N VAL A 346 21.10 -7.87 15.88
CA VAL A 346 22.17 -8.89 15.99
C VAL A 346 23.57 -8.27 15.91
N SER A 347 24.39 -8.50 16.94
CA SER A 347 25.82 -8.18 16.95
C SER A 347 26.63 -9.31 16.31
N ALA A 348 27.36 -9.03 15.22
CA ALA A 348 28.13 -10.03 14.50
C ALA A 348 29.50 -10.31 15.14
N THR A 349 29.76 -11.57 15.49
CA THR A 349 31.12 -12.14 15.64
C THR A 349 31.57 -12.75 14.32
N PRO A 350 32.85 -12.60 13.90
CA PRO A 350 33.28 -13.05 12.59
C PRO A 350 33.75 -14.52 12.59
N GLU A 351 33.08 -15.41 11.83
CA GLU A 351 33.76 -16.36 10.92
C GLU A 351 32.82 -17.13 9.96
N ALA A 352 33.42 -17.58 8.86
CA ALA A 352 33.04 -18.67 7.92
C ALA A 352 31.56 -19.07 7.68
N THR A 353 31.05 -18.62 6.53
CA THR A 353 30.45 -19.49 5.48
C THR A 353 29.28 -20.44 5.83
N GLN A 354 28.04 -19.93 5.78
CA GLN A 354 27.03 -20.46 4.83
C GLN A 354 25.94 -19.42 4.54
N GLN A 355 25.47 -19.32 3.29
CA GLN A 355 24.46 -18.33 2.89
C GLN A 355 23.04 -18.79 3.24
N ASN A 356 22.53 -18.30 4.37
CA ASN A 356 21.14 -18.50 4.78
C ASN A 356 20.45 -17.14 4.93
N TYR A 357 19.50 -16.82 4.05
CA TYR A 357 18.79 -15.52 4.08
C TYR A 357 17.66 -15.55 5.11
N VAL A 358 18.00 -15.26 6.36
CA VAL A 358 17.03 -15.01 7.45
C VAL A 358 17.03 -13.52 7.76
N TYR A 359 16.01 -12.80 7.28
CA TYR A 359 15.67 -11.47 7.78
C TYR A 359 14.39 -11.54 8.61
N GLN A 360 14.43 -10.90 9.77
CA GLN A 360 13.49 -11.10 10.86
C GLN A 360 12.31 -10.12 10.74
N CYS A 361 11.08 -10.63 10.82
CA CYS A 361 9.88 -9.82 10.61
C CYS A 361 9.68 -8.74 11.67
N ASP A 362 9.18 -7.59 11.23
CA ASP A 362 8.59 -6.57 12.11
C ASP A 362 7.35 -7.15 12.83
N PRO A 363 7.22 -7.00 14.17
CA PRO A 363 6.07 -7.48 14.92
C PRO A 363 4.71 -6.96 14.43
N TYR A 364 4.62 -5.82 13.74
CA TYR A 364 3.36 -5.34 13.17
C TYR A 364 2.92 -6.08 11.90
N THR A 365 3.83 -6.78 11.20
CA THR A 365 3.49 -7.57 10.00
C THR A 365 2.68 -8.84 10.33
N LEU A 366 2.78 -9.36 11.56
CA LEU A 366 2.09 -10.59 11.98
C LEU A 366 0.56 -10.43 12.11
N ALA A 367 0.05 -9.20 12.27
CA ALA A 367 -1.39 -8.94 12.36
C ALA A 367 -2.13 -9.10 11.01
N TYR A 368 -1.41 -9.17 9.88
CA TYR A 368 -1.99 -9.22 8.53
C TYR A 368 -2.34 -10.64 8.05
N TYR A 369 -1.81 -11.68 8.72
CA TYR A 369 -2.02 -13.09 8.36
C TYR A 369 -2.62 -13.87 9.52
N GLY A 370 -3.96 -13.90 9.58
CA GLY A 370 -4.72 -14.47 10.70
C GLY A 370 -4.51 -15.97 10.93
N TYR A 371 -3.54 -16.31 11.77
CA TYR A 371 -3.47 -17.59 12.49
C TYR A 371 -4.09 -17.45 13.89
N PRO A 372 -4.62 -18.54 14.48
CA PRO A 372 -5.40 -18.45 15.72
C PRO A 372 -4.54 -18.03 16.92
N TYR A 373 -5.13 -17.18 17.76
CA TYR A 373 -4.45 -16.53 18.89
C TYR A 373 -4.31 -17.47 20.11
N ASN A 374 -3.47 -18.51 20.00
CA ASN A 374 -2.98 -19.28 21.15
C ASN A 374 -1.81 -20.23 20.78
N THR A 375 -0.56 -19.79 20.93
CA THR A 375 0.58 -20.53 21.53
C THR A 375 1.72 -19.52 21.78
N LEU A 376 2.66 -19.82 22.68
CA LEU A 376 3.94 -19.10 22.90
C LEU A 376 3.88 -17.73 23.63
N ILE A 377 3.16 -17.66 24.75
CA ILE A 377 3.72 -17.00 25.94
C ILE A 377 3.98 -18.10 26.99
N GLY A 378 5.25 -18.28 27.36
CA GLY A 378 5.68 -19.25 28.37
C GLY A 378 6.89 -18.74 29.13
N PRO A 379 6.71 -18.04 30.26
CA PRO A 379 7.82 -17.51 31.05
C PRO A 379 8.44 -18.59 31.95
N ASN A 380 9.78 -18.58 32.03
CA ASN A 380 10.65 -19.15 33.07
C ASN A 380 10.13 -20.36 33.90
N ARG A 381 10.33 -21.55 33.32
CA ARG A 381 11.13 -22.67 33.87
C ARG A 381 11.72 -22.58 35.31
N GLU A 382 10.89 -22.39 36.34
CA GLU A 382 11.31 -22.53 37.76
C GLU A 382 10.82 -23.86 38.39
N TYR A 383 11.36 -24.99 37.93
CA TYR A 383 11.18 -26.30 38.58
C TYR A 383 12.47 -27.13 38.56
N PHE A 384 13.47 -26.70 39.34
CA PHE A 384 14.64 -27.51 39.72
C PHE A 384 15.11 -27.19 41.15
N VAL A 385 14.25 -27.49 42.13
CA VAL A 385 14.65 -27.50 43.55
C VAL A 385 15.59 -28.67 43.79
N LYS A 386 16.79 -28.42 44.31
CA LYS A 386 17.68 -29.47 44.83
C LYS A 386 17.17 -29.96 46.19
N GLY A 387 16.58 -31.16 46.21
CA GLY A 387 16.34 -31.96 47.43
C GLY A 387 17.24 -33.20 47.46
N PRO A 388 17.71 -33.67 48.64
CA PRO A 388 18.70 -34.73 48.73
C PRO A 388 18.15 -36.16 48.58
N LYS A 389 19.05 -37.12 48.39
CA LYS A 389 18.77 -38.56 48.20
C LYS A 389 18.28 -39.24 49.48
N THR A 390 17.19 -40.00 49.42
CA THR A 390 16.92 -41.16 50.30
C THR A 390 16.20 -42.27 49.54
N HIS A 391 16.82 -43.45 49.46
CA HIS A 391 16.19 -44.75 49.18
C HIS A 391 16.00 -45.52 50.51
N PRO A 392 15.33 -46.69 50.56
CA PRO A 392 14.27 -47.24 49.68
C PRO A 392 13.02 -47.68 50.49
N LEU A 393 11.99 -48.27 49.85
CA LEU A 393 11.56 -49.68 50.08
C LEU A 393 10.18 -50.06 49.50
N SER A 394 10.03 -51.36 49.27
CA SER A 394 8.82 -52.20 49.21
C SER A 394 7.70 -51.92 48.19
N SER A 395 7.46 -52.93 47.36
CA SER A 395 6.17 -53.23 46.73
C SER A 395 5.05 -53.46 47.75
N HIS A 396 3.79 -53.42 47.31
CA HIS A 396 2.76 -54.41 47.71
C HIS A 396 1.67 -54.59 46.63
N TYR A 397 0.86 -55.64 46.81
CA TYR A 397 -0.13 -56.18 45.86
C TYR A 397 -1.56 -55.61 46.05
N ILE A 398 -2.53 -56.20 45.32
CA ILE A 398 -4.01 -56.11 45.36
C ILE A 398 -4.53 -55.42 44.08
N VAL A 399 -5.15 -56.07 43.09
CA VAL A 399 -6.10 -57.22 43.04
C VAL A 399 -7.49 -56.88 43.58
N PHE A 400 -8.32 -56.25 42.74
CA PHE A 400 -9.39 -56.96 42.03
C PHE A 400 -9.74 -56.23 40.72
#